data_AF-A0A8J9SBQ1-F1
#
_entry.id   AF-A0A8J9SBQ1-F1
#
_cell.length_a   1.000
_cell.length_b   1.000
_cell.length_c   1.000
_cell.angle_alpha   90.00
_cell.angle_beta   90.00
_cell.angle_gamma   90.00
#
_symmetry.space_group_name_H-M   'P 1'
#
loop_
_entity.id
_entity.type
_entity.pdbx_description
1 polymer ?
#
loop_
_entity_poly.entity_id
_entity_poly.type
_entity_poly.pdbx_seq_one_letter_code
_entity_poly.pdbx_strand_id
1 'polypeptide(L)'
;MLSIRSFHCLQVNFYDSLEAATAENDLDGLVISTPTFTHESVIRHAGVHQTSVFTEKPVDETADKIEALFEYAHGAGIDLCCGFQRRFDPSYVAATAAVQEGQVGTPIMASLFFADHPSPPKDFLLNGGNIFMDLAAHDVDYITHTLQDEVVSVYASGTSSDKDLTAADVQDNATMMMNFQQ
;
A
#
# COMPACT_ATOMS: atom_id res chain seq x y z
N MET A 1 1.63 -5.43 25.82
CA MET A 1 1.24 -6.12 24.57
C MET A 1 -0.24 -6.48 24.72
N LEU A 2 -1.13 -5.75 24.05
CA LEU A 2 -2.55 -6.13 24.00
C LEU A 2 -2.63 -7.40 23.13
N SER A 3 -2.94 -8.54 23.75
CA SER A 3 -3.23 -9.75 22.98
C SER A 3 -4.62 -9.60 22.38
N ILE A 4 -4.75 -9.81 21.07
CA ILE A 4 -6.05 -9.77 20.37
C ILE A 4 -7.09 -10.72 21.03
N ARG A 5 -6.63 -11.77 21.75
CA ARG A 5 -7.48 -12.66 22.55
C ARG A 5 -8.20 -11.99 23.73
N SER A 6 -7.89 -10.73 24.04
CA SER A 6 -8.52 -9.96 25.13
C SER A 6 -9.75 -9.15 24.70
N PHE A 7 -10.09 -9.12 23.40
CA PHE A 7 -11.32 -8.49 22.91
C PHE A 7 -12.52 -9.45 23.03
N HIS A 8 -13.11 -9.51 24.23
CA HIS A 8 -14.30 -10.33 24.53
C HIS A 8 -15.60 -9.91 23.79
N CYS A 9 -15.57 -8.81 23.03
CA CYS A 9 -16.74 -8.27 22.33
C CYS A 9 -16.88 -8.71 20.87
N LEU A 10 -15.90 -9.42 20.31
CA LEU A 10 -15.93 -9.91 18.94
C LEU A 10 -16.19 -11.42 18.96
N GLN A 11 -17.27 -11.87 18.32
CA GLN A 11 -17.54 -13.30 18.06
C GLN A 11 -16.64 -13.79 16.92
N VAL A 12 -15.33 -13.81 17.16
CA VAL A 12 -14.33 -14.23 16.17
C VAL A 12 -13.59 -15.47 16.69
N ASN A 13 -13.33 -16.41 15.78
CA ASN A 13 -12.50 -17.57 16.06
C ASN A 13 -11.03 -17.20 15.93
N PHE A 14 -10.21 -17.67 16.86
CA PHE A 14 -8.76 -17.49 16.81
C PHE A 14 -8.10 -18.78 16.39
N TYR A 15 -7.17 -18.66 15.45
CA TYR A 15 -6.39 -19.77 14.93
C TYR A 15 -4.91 -19.52 15.20
N ASP A 16 -4.16 -20.58 15.47
CA ASP A 16 -2.71 -20.49 15.67
C ASP A 16 -1.95 -20.47 14.33
N SER A 17 -2.62 -20.77 13.21
CA SER A 17 -2.05 -20.70 11.86
C SER A 17 -3.12 -20.50 10.79
N LEU A 18 -2.70 -20.06 9.60
CA LEU A 18 -3.57 -19.87 8.43
C LEU A 18 -4.14 -21.20 7.93
N GLU A 19 -3.35 -22.27 7.99
CA GLU A 19 -3.74 -23.62 7.59
C GLU A 19 -4.86 -24.15 8.49
N ALA A 20 -4.78 -23.91 9.80
CA ALA A 20 -5.85 -24.29 10.72
C ALA A 20 -7.15 -23.54 10.41
N ALA A 21 -7.06 -22.23 10.13
CA ALA A 21 -8.22 -21.41 9.80
C ALA A 21 -8.92 -21.87 8.50
N THR A 22 -8.13 -22.14 7.46
CA THR A 22 -8.62 -22.56 6.12
C THR A 22 -9.02 -24.03 6.04
N ALA A 23 -8.59 -24.87 6.98
CA ALA A 23 -9.05 -26.26 7.07
C ALA A 23 -10.44 -26.38 7.72
N GLU A 24 -10.77 -25.49 8.65
CA GLU A 24 -12.05 -25.51 9.38
C GLU A 24 -13.14 -24.67 8.73
N ASN A 25 -12.78 -23.74 7.83
CA ASN A 25 -13.71 -22.78 7.24
C ASN A 25 -13.50 -22.66 5.74
N ASP A 26 -14.61 -22.50 5.02
CA ASP A 26 -14.60 -21.97 3.66
C ASP A 26 -14.62 -20.44 3.77
N LEU A 27 -13.54 -19.79 3.35
CA LEU A 27 -13.37 -18.35 3.52
C LEU A 27 -13.72 -17.61 2.23
N ASP A 28 -14.59 -16.61 2.32
CA ASP A 28 -14.91 -15.74 1.18
C ASP A 28 -13.74 -14.83 0.78
N GLY A 29 -12.85 -14.51 1.73
CA GLY A 29 -11.71 -13.63 1.50
C GLY A 29 -10.71 -13.59 2.66
N LEU A 30 -9.49 -13.17 2.35
CA LEU A 30 -8.43 -12.92 3.32
C LEU A 30 -8.03 -11.43 3.34
N VAL A 31 -7.84 -10.89 4.54
CA VAL A 31 -7.27 -9.55 4.76
C VAL A 31 -5.89 -9.71 5.39
N ILE A 32 -4.85 -9.29 4.68
CA ILE A 32 -3.46 -9.41 5.10
C ILE A 32 -3.00 -8.05 5.65
N SER A 33 -2.65 -8.03 6.93
CA SER A 33 -2.05 -6.87 7.62
C SER A 33 -0.85 -7.31 8.47
N THR A 34 -0.19 -8.38 8.05
CA THR A 34 1.04 -8.91 8.64
C THR A 34 2.26 -8.14 8.09
N PRO A 35 3.50 -8.40 8.57
CA PRO A 35 4.68 -7.78 7.96
C PRO A 35 4.84 -8.15 6.48
N THR A 36 5.30 -7.21 5.65
CA THR A 36 5.40 -7.34 4.17
C THR A 36 6.01 -8.66 3.69
N PHE A 37 7.10 -9.13 4.32
CA PHE A 37 7.78 -10.37 3.92
C PHE A 37 6.91 -11.64 4.03
N THR A 38 5.76 -11.57 4.69
CA THR A 38 4.80 -12.67 4.83
C THR A 38 3.70 -12.64 3.78
N HIS A 39 3.53 -11.54 3.04
CA HIS A 39 2.40 -11.36 2.13
C HIS A 39 2.41 -12.43 1.01
N GLU A 40 3.56 -12.69 0.39
CA GLU A 40 3.69 -13.68 -0.69
C GLU A 40 3.19 -15.07 -0.27
N SER A 41 3.61 -15.57 0.90
CA SER A 41 3.21 -16.92 1.32
C SER A 41 1.70 -17.02 1.56
N VAL A 42 1.09 -15.97 2.13
CA VAL A 42 -0.35 -15.91 2.37
C VAL A 42 -1.13 -15.77 1.06
N ILE A 43 -0.68 -14.96 0.11
CA ILE A 43 -1.31 -14.82 -1.22
C ILE A 43 -1.27 -16.16 -1.97
N ARG A 44 -0.15 -16.87 -1.93
CA ARG A 44 -0.02 -18.20 -2.55
C ARG A 44 -0.90 -19.24 -1.88
N HIS A 45 -1.03 -19.20 -0.55
CA HIS A 45 -1.98 -20.03 0.17
C HIS A 45 -3.42 -19.75 -0.29
N ALA A 46 -3.80 -18.49 -0.39
CA ALA A 46 -5.12 -18.07 -0.85
C ALA A 46 -5.45 -18.59 -2.25
N GLY A 47 -4.49 -18.55 -3.18
CA GLY A 47 -4.66 -19.06 -4.54
C GLY A 47 -4.93 -20.56 -4.59
N VAL A 48 -4.27 -21.36 -3.73
CA VAL A 48 -4.54 -22.80 -3.59
C VAL A 48 -5.96 -23.06 -3.10
N HIS A 49 -6.47 -22.21 -2.22
CA HIS A 49 -7.80 -22.33 -1.60
C HIS A 49 -8.91 -21.57 -2.36
N GLN A 50 -8.60 -20.94 -3.49
CA GLN A 50 -9.54 -20.14 -4.29
C GLN A 50 -10.20 -19.01 -3.48
N THR A 51 -9.43 -18.38 -2.59
CA THR A 51 -9.89 -17.30 -1.73
C THR A 51 -9.30 -15.96 -2.20
N SER A 52 -10.15 -14.97 -2.46
CA SER A 52 -9.71 -13.62 -2.84
C SER A 52 -9.00 -12.91 -1.68
N VAL A 53 -8.08 -11.99 -2.01
CA VAL A 53 -7.17 -11.36 -1.06
C VAL A 53 -7.25 -9.84 -1.14
N PHE A 54 -7.38 -9.20 0.02
CA PHE A 54 -6.99 -7.81 0.23
C PHE A 54 -5.71 -7.80 1.05
N THR A 55 -4.67 -7.10 0.60
CA THR A 55 -3.40 -7.00 1.33
C THR A 55 -3.03 -5.56 1.56
N GLU A 56 -2.55 -5.25 2.76
CA GLU A 56 -1.91 -3.98 3.04
C GLU A 56 -0.74 -3.73 2.09
N LYS A 57 -0.46 -2.45 1.86
CA LYS A 57 0.69 -2.03 1.06
C LYS A 57 1.98 -2.14 1.90
N PRO A 58 3.14 -2.29 1.23
CA PRO A 58 3.26 -2.75 -0.14
C PRO A 58 2.97 -4.27 -0.22
N VAL A 59 2.57 -4.75 -1.41
CA VAL A 59 2.33 -6.19 -1.63
C VAL A 59 3.61 -7.00 -1.43
N ASP A 60 4.74 -6.46 -1.89
CA ASP A 60 6.10 -6.98 -1.67
C ASP A 60 7.08 -5.78 -1.70
N GLU A 61 8.37 -6.02 -1.47
CA GLU A 61 9.43 -5.00 -1.45
C GLU A 61 9.94 -4.64 -2.85
N THR A 62 9.73 -5.47 -3.87
CA THR A 62 10.23 -5.22 -5.24
C THR A 62 9.14 -5.25 -6.30
N ALA A 63 9.27 -4.41 -7.32
CA ALA A 63 8.30 -4.31 -8.42
C ALA A 63 8.11 -5.66 -9.15
N ASP A 64 9.20 -6.36 -9.49
CA ASP A 64 9.15 -7.66 -10.16
C ASP A 64 8.35 -8.71 -9.38
N LYS A 65 8.49 -8.72 -8.04
CA LYS A 65 7.73 -9.65 -7.20
C LYS A 65 6.27 -9.25 -7.07
N ILE A 66 5.99 -7.95 -6.96
CA ILE A 66 4.62 -7.43 -6.97
C ILE A 66 3.94 -7.86 -8.27
N GLU A 67 4.57 -7.64 -9.43
CA GLU A 67 4.06 -8.06 -10.74
C GLU A 67 3.82 -9.57 -10.78
N ALA A 68 4.80 -10.38 -10.39
CA ALA A 68 4.67 -11.84 -10.35
C ALA A 68 3.53 -12.33 -9.43
N LEU A 69 3.25 -11.63 -8.33
CA LEU A 69 2.14 -11.97 -7.43
C LEU A 69 0.78 -11.62 -8.03
N PHE A 70 0.66 -10.49 -8.73
CA PHE A 70 -0.56 -10.16 -9.47
C PHE A 70 -0.79 -11.11 -10.64
N GLU A 71 0.25 -11.49 -11.38
CA GLU A 71 0.16 -12.52 -12.43
C GLU A 71 -0.25 -13.87 -11.86
N TYR A 72 0.33 -14.28 -10.72
CA TYR A 72 -0.04 -15.49 -10.02
C TYR A 72 -1.51 -15.48 -9.59
N ALA A 73 -1.97 -14.41 -8.96
CA ALA A 73 -3.36 -14.27 -8.52
C ALA A 73 -4.33 -14.36 -9.70
N HIS A 74 -4.03 -13.67 -10.80
CA HIS A 74 -4.78 -13.75 -12.04
C HIS A 74 -4.83 -15.18 -12.61
N GLY A 75 -3.68 -15.86 -12.68
CA GLY A 75 -3.59 -17.24 -13.16
C GLY A 75 -4.27 -18.26 -12.25
N ALA A 76 -4.33 -17.99 -10.94
CA ALA A 76 -5.05 -18.79 -9.96
C ALA A 76 -6.57 -18.50 -9.94
N GLY A 77 -7.03 -17.45 -10.63
CA GLY A 77 -8.45 -17.08 -10.68
C GLY A 77 -8.96 -16.41 -9.40
N ILE A 78 -8.07 -15.80 -8.60
CA ILE A 78 -8.45 -15.07 -7.39
C ILE A 78 -8.26 -13.55 -7.59
N ASP A 79 -9.07 -12.74 -6.92
CA ASP A 79 -8.83 -11.30 -6.88
C ASP A 79 -7.72 -11.00 -5.88
N LEU A 80 -6.75 -10.16 -6.27
CA LEU A 80 -5.75 -9.58 -5.38
C LEU A 80 -5.90 -8.06 -5.38
N CYS A 81 -6.24 -7.49 -4.23
CA CYS A 81 -6.39 -6.06 -4.04
C CYS A 81 -5.28 -5.53 -3.13
N CYS A 82 -4.53 -4.53 -3.60
CA CYS A 82 -3.59 -3.78 -2.77
C CYS A 82 -4.31 -2.65 -2.03
N GLY A 83 -4.07 -2.52 -0.74
CA GLY A 83 -4.72 -1.60 0.19
C GLY A 83 -4.35 -0.12 0.04
N PHE A 84 -4.45 0.44 -1.16
CA PHE A 84 -4.35 1.89 -1.37
C PHE A 84 -5.64 2.60 -0.96
N GLN A 85 -5.84 2.72 0.36
CA GLN A 85 -7.09 3.20 0.97
C GLN A 85 -7.57 4.57 0.46
N ARG A 86 -6.66 5.46 0.02
CA ARG A 86 -7.01 6.80 -0.46
C ARG A 86 -7.94 6.77 -1.68
N ARG A 87 -7.92 5.69 -2.47
CA ARG A 87 -8.87 5.49 -3.58
C ARG A 87 -10.33 5.31 -3.12
N PHE A 88 -10.55 5.09 -1.83
CA PHE A 88 -11.86 4.82 -1.24
C PHE A 88 -12.31 5.91 -0.25
N ASP A 89 -11.45 6.87 0.08
CA ASP A 89 -11.87 8.03 0.88
C ASP A 89 -12.84 8.90 0.06
N PRO A 90 -14.02 9.26 0.59
CA PRO A 90 -15.03 10.01 -0.16
C PRO A 90 -14.54 11.32 -0.77
N SER A 91 -13.60 12.01 -0.12
CA SER A 91 -13.05 13.29 -0.60
C SER A 91 -12.11 13.08 -1.78
N TYR A 92 -11.26 12.06 -1.71
CA TYR A 92 -10.37 11.66 -2.79
C TYR A 92 -11.18 11.11 -3.98
N VAL A 93 -12.18 10.27 -3.74
CA VAL A 93 -13.11 9.77 -4.78
C VAL A 93 -13.81 10.91 -5.51
N ALA A 94 -14.33 11.89 -4.78
CA ALA A 94 -15.00 13.05 -5.39
C ALA A 94 -14.02 13.90 -6.22
N ALA A 95 -12.79 14.09 -5.75
CA ALA A 95 -11.76 14.81 -6.49
C ALA A 95 -11.33 14.06 -7.76
N THR A 96 -11.11 12.74 -7.69
CA THR A 96 -10.82 11.90 -8.85
C THR A 96 -11.93 11.96 -9.88
N ALA A 97 -13.19 11.81 -9.46
CA ALA A 97 -14.34 11.89 -10.35
C ALA A 97 -14.42 13.25 -11.05
N ALA A 98 -14.23 14.37 -10.33
CA ALA A 98 -14.24 15.70 -10.93
C ALA A 98 -13.15 15.89 -12.01
N VAL A 99 -11.97 15.27 -11.82
CA VAL A 99 -10.90 15.25 -12.83
C VAL A 99 -11.29 14.40 -14.03
N GLN A 100 -11.68 13.14 -13.81
CA GLN A 100 -11.97 12.18 -14.87
C GLN A 100 -13.23 12.54 -15.69
N GLU A 101 -14.21 13.21 -15.07
CA GLU A 101 -15.41 13.73 -15.75
C GLU A 101 -15.16 15.06 -16.48
N GLY A 102 -13.94 15.60 -16.41
CA GLY A 102 -13.54 16.83 -17.09
C GLY A 102 -14.10 18.12 -16.46
N GLN A 103 -14.60 18.08 -15.22
CA GLN A 103 -15.17 19.24 -14.54
C GLN A 103 -14.13 20.34 -14.29
N VAL A 104 -12.85 19.97 -14.22
CA VAL A 104 -11.71 20.89 -14.02
C VAL A 104 -11.01 21.28 -15.33
N GLY A 105 -11.52 20.84 -16.49
CA GLY A 105 -10.83 20.96 -17.77
C GLY A 105 -9.62 20.00 -17.88
N THR A 106 -8.67 20.33 -18.75
CA THR A 106 -7.43 19.55 -18.89
C THR A 106 -6.47 19.88 -17.75
N PRO A 107 -6.09 18.90 -16.90
CA PRO A 107 -5.12 19.13 -15.84
C PRO A 107 -3.76 19.55 -16.41
N ILE A 108 -3.25 20.71 -15.98
CA ILE A 108 -1.91 21.20 -16.38
C ILE A 108 -0.86 20.89 -15.30
N MET A 109 -1.27 20.89 -14.03
CA MET A 109 -0.40 20.61 -12.89
C MET A 109 -1.26 20.09 -11.73
N ALA A 110 -0.75 19.08 -11.03
CA ALA A 110 -1.27 18.64 -9.75
C ALA A 110 -0.20 18.85 -8.67
N SER A 111 -0.62 19.24 -7.48
CA SER A 111 0.26 19.40 -6.31
C SER A 111 -0.33 18.63 -5.15
N LEU A 112 0.48 17.74 -4.57
CA LEU A 112 0.12 16.91 -3.44
C LEU A 112 1.09 17.19 -2.30
N PHE A 113 0.56 17.25 -1.09
CA PHE A 113 1.34 17.44 0.12
C PHE A 113 0.78 16.53 1.20
N PHE A 114 1.67 15.72 1.79
CA PHE A 114 1.34 14.88 2.92
C PHE A 114 2.49 14.93 3.93
N ALA A 115 2.14 14.99 5.21
CA ALA A 115 3.09 14.99 6.31
C ALA A 115 2.50 14.19 7.47
N ASP A 116 3.23 13.18 7.92
CA ASP A 116 2.86 12.42 9.10
C ASP A 116 2.98 13.29 10.35
N HIS A 117 1.95 13.22 11.20
CA HIS A 117 2.01 13.78 12.54
C HIS A 117 1.37 12.82 13.56
N PRO A 118 2.11 12.39 14.61
CA PRO A 118 3.52 12.67 14.83
C PRO A 118 4.41 11.96 13.79
N SER A 119 5.66 12.41 13.63
CA SER A 119 6.61 11.68 12.79
C SER A 119 6.74 10.22 13.24
N PRO A 120 6.98 9.29 12.30
CA PRO A 120 7.23 7.89 12.64
C PRO A 120 8.35 7.76 13.68
N PRO A 121 8.31 6.73 14.56
CA PRO A 121 9.37 6.49 15.52
C PRO A 121 10.74 6.38 14.82
N LYS A 122 11.79 6.99 15.39
CA LYS A 122 13.15 6.94 14.82
C LYS A 122 13.62 5.51 14.56
N ASP A 123 13.32 4.59 15.49
CA ASP A 123 13.68 3.19 15.35
C ASP A 123 13.02 2.53 14.13
N PHE A 124 11.80 2.92 13.76
CA PHE A 124 11.16 2.43 12.53
C PHE A 124 11.91 2.92 11.29
N LEU A 125 12.22 4.22 11.23
CA LEU A 125 12.95 4.83 10.11
C LEU A 125 14.33 4.18 9.91
N LEU A 126 15.06 3.92 11.00
CA LEU A 126 16.37 3.28 10.95
C LEU A 126 16.33 1.78 10.59
N ASN A 127 15.18 1.12 10.72
CA ASN A 127 15.02 -0.32 10.46
C ASN A 127 14.24 -0.62 9.17
N GLY A 128 14.38 0.24 8.15
CA GLY A 128 13.81 0.00 6.81
C GLY A 128 12.68 0.95 6.41
N GLY A 129 12.34 1.94 7.25
CA GLY A 129 11.43 3.00 6.85
C GLY A 129 11.99 3.82 5.69
N ASN A 130 11.15 4.09 4.69
CA ASN A 130 11.52 4.78 3.47
C ASN A 130 10.42 5.75 3.08
N ILE A 131 10.72 7.05 3.09
CA ILE A 131 9.73 8.11 2.79
C ILE A 131 9.03 7.93 1.44
N PHE A 132 9.69 7.35 0.44
CA PHE A 132 9.09 7.10 -0.87
C PHE A 132 8.19 5.87 -0.88
N MET A 133 8.63 4.76 -0.30
CA MET A 133 7.87 3.51 -0.30
C MET A 133 6.74 3.48 0.74
N ASP A 134 6.96 4.12 1.89
CA ASP A 134 6.01 4.13 2.99
C ASP A 134 4.96 5.23 2.85
N LEU A 135 5.39 6.43 2.43
CA LEU A 135 4.53 7.61 2.42
C LEU A 135 4.14 8.01 0.99
N ALA A 136 5.14 8.35 0.17
CA ALA A 136 4.90 8.89 -1.16
C ALA A 136 4.21 7.89 -2.09
N ALA A 137 4.34 6.59 -1.85
CA ALA A 137 3.63 5.55 -2.60
C ALA A 137 2.11 5.78 -2.63
N HIS A 138 1.52 6.29 -1.54
CA HIS A 138 0.10 6.64 -1.53
C HIS A 138 -0.23 7.84 -2.43
N ASP A 139 0.69 8.81 -2.55
CA ASP A 139 0.52 9.98 -3.42
C ASP A 139 0.72 9.60 -4.88
N VAL A 140 1.73 8.77 -5.18
CA VAL A 140 1.99 8.20 -6.51
C VAL A 140 0.79 7.39 -6.98
N ASP A 141 0.30 6.47 -6.14
CA ASP A 141 -0.87 5.67 -6.44
C ASP A 141 -2.09 6.53 -6.75
N TYR A 142 -2.40 7.49 -5.87
CA TYR A 142 -3.56 8.33 -6.03
C TYR A 142 -3.48 9.21 -7.28
N ILE A 143 -2.33 9.82 -7.56
CA ILE A 143 -2.21 10.74 -8.69
C ILE A 143 -2.22 10.00 -10.03
N THR A 144 -1.56 8.84 -10.11
CA THR A 144 -1.58 8.00 -11.32
C THR A 144 -2.98 7.43 -11.58
N HIS A 145 -3.69 7.01 -10.53
CA HIS A 145 -5.10 6.62 -10.63
C HIS A 145 -6.00 7.77 -11.10
N THR A 146 -5.77 8.98 -10.58
CA THR A 146 -6.61 10.14 -10.86
C THR A 146 -6.42 10.67 -12.27
N LEU A 147 -5.17 10.82 -12.71
CA LEU A 147 -4.85 11.39 -14.02
C LEU A 147 -5.01 10.38 -15.16
N GLN A 148 -4.84 9.08 -14.89
CA GLN A 148 -4.88 8.00 -15.90
C GLN A 148 -3.99 8.29 -17.12
N ASP A 149 -2.85 8.93 -16.90
CA ASP A 149 -1.85 9.28 -17.91
C ASP A 149 -0.52 8.59 -17.59
N GLU A 150 0.29 8.36 -18.62
CA GLU A 150 1.57 7.66 -18.50
C GLU A 150 2.62 8.58 -17.87
N VAL A 151 3.34 8.09 -16.86
CA VAL A 151 4.46 8.81 -16.24
C VAL A 151 5.71 8.63 -17.11
N VAL A 152 6.22 9.72 -17.67
CA VAL A 152 7.38 9.68 -18.60
C VAL A 152 8.71 10.01 -17.94
N SER A 153 8.70 10.70 -16.80
CA SER A 153 9.93 10.97 -16.03
C SER A 153 9.62 11.34 -14.59
N VAL A 154 10.55 11.02 -13.70
CA VAL A 154 10.48 11.38 -12.27
C VAL A 154 11.79 12.05 -11.85
N TYR A 155 11.66 13.15 -11.12
CA TYR A 155 12.75 13.75 -10.35
C TYR A 155 12.36 13.70 -8.87
N ALA A 156 13.25 13.20 -8.02
CA ALA A 156 13.02 13.11 -6.58
C ALA A 156 14.26 13.55 -5.80
N SER A 157 14.02 14.16 -4.65
CA SER A 157 15.05 14.52 -3.67
C SER A 157 14.52 14.28 -2.27
N GLY A 158 15.40 13.81 -1.37
CA GLY A 158 15.08 13.57 0.02
C GLY A 158 16.07 14.23 0.96
N THR A 159 15.63 14.52 2.18
CA THR A 159 16.46 15.07 3.25
C THR A 159 16.19 14.36 4.57
N SER A 160 17.17 14.36 5.47
CA SER A 160 17.06 13.84 6.82
C SER A 160 16.85 14.97 7.82
N SER A 161 15.88 14.86 8.71
CA SER A 161 15.60 15.89 9.73
C SER A 161 16.56 15.84 10.94
N ASP A 162 17.23 14.70 11.17
CA ASP A 162 18.10 14.46 12.32
C ASP A 162 19.46 13.85 11.95
N LYS A 163 20.44 14.02 12.83
CA LYS A 163 21.83 13.56 12.64
C LYS A 163 21.94 12.05 12.56
N ASP A 164 21.15 11.30 13.34
CA ASP A 164 21.23 9.84 13.33
C ASP A 164 20.72 9.29 11.99
N LEU A 165 19.65 9.86 11.46
CA LEU A 165 19.11 9.55 10.14
C LEU A 165 20.09 9.92 9.03
N THR A 166 20.73 11.09 9.14
CA THR A 166 21.78 11.54 8.21
C THR A 166 22.96 10.57 8.20
N ALA A 167 23.41 10.11 9.37
CA ALA A 167 24.53 9.18 9.49
C ALA A 167 24.20 7.79 8.93
N ALA A 168 22.92 7.41 8.91
CA ALA A 168 22.41 6.16 8.37
C ALA A 168 21.96 6.26 6.89
N ASP A 169 22.08 7.43 6.26
CA ASP A 169 21.57 7.71 4.91
C ASP A 169 20.07 7.43 4.73
N VAL A 170 19.28 7.73 5.78
CA VAL A 170 17.82 7.58 5.80
C VAL A 170 17.16 8.94 5.62
N GLN A 171 16.32 9.10 4.61
CA GLN A 171 15.51 10.31 4.39
C GLN A 171 14.11 10.15 4.98
N ASP A 172 13.65 11.17 5.70
CA ASP A 172 12.33 11.25 6.33
C ASP A 172 11.49 12.43 5.79
N ASN A 173 12.04 13.17 4.84
CA ASN A 173 11.37 14.24 4.10
C ASN A 173 11.70 14.06 2.61
N ALA A 174 10.73 14.30 1.75
CA ALA A 174 10.91 14.15 0.30
C ALA A 174 10.15 15.20 -0.51
N THR A 175 10.66 15.48 -1.71
CA THR A 175 9.96 16.18 -2.78
C THR A 175 10.12 15.38 -4.06
N MET A 176 9.05 15.28 -4.83
CA MET A 176 9.01 14.52 -6.07
C MET A 176 8.23 15.29 -7.13
N MET A 177 8.75 15.31 -8.34
CA MET A 177 8.13 15.88 -9.52
C MET A 177 7.98 14.78 -10.56
N MET A 178 6.76 14.60 -11.05
CA MET A 178 6.42 13.60 -12.08
C MET A 178 5.93 14.34 -13.32
N ASN A 179 6.49 14.01 -14.48
CA ASN A 179 5.96 14.46 -15.76
C ASN A 179 5.12 13.34 -16.37
N PHE A 180 3.97 13.72 -16.91
CA PHE A 180 3.04 12.84 -17.60
C PHE A 180 3.06 13.11 -19.11
N GLN A 181 2.68 12.13 -19.92
CA GLN A 181 2.86 12.15 -21.38
C GLN A 181 2.13 13.32 -22.05
N GLN A 182 0.83 13.52 -21.77
CA GLN A 182 -0.09 14.45 -22.45
C GLN A 182 -0.20 14.32 -23.98
#